data_AF-A0A818XZC0-F1
#
_entry.id   AF-A0A818XZC0-F1
#
_cell.length_a   1.000
_cell.length_b   1.000
_cell.length_c   1.000
_cell.angle_alpha   90.00
_cell.angle_beta   90.00
_cell.angle_gamma   90.00
#
_symmetry.space_group_name_H-M   'P 1'
#
loop_
_entity.id
_entity.type
_entity.pdbx_description
1 polymer ?
#
loop_
_entity_poly.entity_id
_entity_poly.type
_entity_poly.pdbx_seq_one_letter_code
_entity_poly.pdbx_strand_id
1 'polypeptide(L)'
;VFPLMVKDNLVLIFWLTFIGFSILALQRIYIHLNQVSLFQLFFSILCITATLPLLIAAIYIQPPSRYPDLWIVLMSVCSCAYFLIILAQFHIYQFKETTFKQNPIKKD
;
A
#
# COMPACT_ATOMS: atom_id res chain seq x y z
N VAL A 1 4.36 9.41 -5.51
CA VAL A 1 3.55 10.66 -5.64
C VAL A 1 4.05 11.76 -4.71
N PHE A 2 4.47 11.44 -3.48
CA PHE A 2 4.92 12.42 -2.49
C PHE A 2 5.95 13.47 -2.99
N PRO A 3 7.03 13.11 -3.72
CA PRO A 3 8.00 14.10 -4.22
C PRO A 3 7.39 15.15 -5.17
N LEU A 4 6.40 14.76 -5.97
CA LEU A 4 5.68 15.71 -6.83
C LEU A 4 4.81 16.66 -6.00
N MET A 5 4.12 16.16 -4.98
CA MET A 5 3.28 17.01 -4.12
C MET A 5 4.10 18.00 -3.28
N VAL A 6 5.33 17.63 -2.89
CA VAL A 6 6.27 18.57 -2.26
C VAL A 6 6.68 19.65 -3.24
N LYS A 7 7.01 19.29 -4.49
CA LYS A 7 7.38 20.24 -5.55
C LYS A 7 6.27 21.25 -5.85
N ASP A 8 5.01 20.80 -5.85
CA ASP A 8 3.86 21.63 -6.19
C ASP A 8 3.29 22.38 -4.96
N ASN A 9 3.87 22.20 -3.77
CA ASN A 9 3.39 22.76 -2.51
C ASN A 9 1.98 22.26 -2.08
N LEU A 10 1.61 21.04 -2.49
CA LEU A 10 0.35 20.36 -2.15
C LEU A 10 0.45 19.45 -0.91
N VAL A 11 1.46 19.65 -0.06
CA VAL A 11 1.73 18.78 1.11
C VAL A 11 0.55 18.74 2.09
N LEU A 12 -0.17 19.86 2.27
CA LEU A 12 -1.34 19.89 3.15
C LEU A 12 -2.48 19.00 2.63
N ILE A 13 -2.76 19.07 1.32
CA ILE A 13 -3.79 18.24 0.68
C ILE A 13 -3.39 16.76 0.74
N PHE A 14 -2.10 16.46 0.57
CA PHE A 14 -1.58 15.11 0.77
C PHE A 14 -1.91 14.57 2.16
N TRP A 15 -1.62 15.34 3.23
CA TRP A 15 -1.90 14.89 4.59
C TRP A 15 -3.40 14.72 4.86
N LEU A 16 -4.24 15.63 4.39
CA LEU A 16 -5.70 15.52 4.54
C LEU A 16 -6.25 14.27 3.87
N THR A 17 -5.81 13.99 2.64
CA THR A 17 -6.24 12.79 1.90
C THR A 17 -5.71 11.50 2.53
N PHE A 18 -4.45 11.50 2.99
CA PHE A 18 -3.85 10.36 3.69
C PHE A 18 -4.58 10.03 5.00
N ILE A 19 -4.89 11.04 5.82
CA ILE A 19 -5.62 10.87 7.08
C ILE A 19 -7.05 10.39 6.80
N GLY A 20 -7.75 11.02 5.85
CA GLY A 20 -9.11 10.63 5.48
C GLY A 20 -9.19 9.18 5.00
N PHE A 21 -8.27 8.77 4.13
CA PHE A 21 -8.18 7.39 3.66
C PHE A 21 -7.87 6.40 4.82
N SER A 22 -6.98 6.78 5.73
CA SER A 22 -6.62 5.96 6.89
C SER A 22 -7.81 5.74 7.83
N ILE A 23 -8.64 6.77 8.06
CA ILE A 23 -9.87 6.66 8.86
C ILE A 23 -10.86 5.69 8.20
N LEU A 24 -11.10 5.84 6.89
CA LEU A 24 -11.99 4.94 6.15
C LEU A 24 -11.49 3.50 6.15
N ALA A 25 -10.17 3.31 6.02
CA ALA A 25 -9.55 1.99 6.09
C ALA A 25 -9.73 1.35 7.48
N LEU A 26 -9.51 2.11 8.56
CA LEU A 26 -9.74 1.64 9.93
C LEU A 26 -11.22 1.32 10.18
N GLN A 27 -12.13 2.17 9.71
CA GLN A 27 -13.57 1.92 9.81
C GLN A 27 -13.96 0.62 9.11
N ARG A 28 -13.42 0.37 7.91
CA ARG A 28 -13.67 -0.88 7.17
C ARG A 28 -13.13 -2.09 7.93
N ILE A 29 -11.90 -2.01 8.46
CA ILE A 29 -11.29 -3.08 9.26
C ILE A 29 -12.13 -3.34 10.52
N TYR A 30 -12.61 -2.29 11.19
CA TYR A 30 -13.44 -2.41 12.38
C TYR A 30 -14.76 -3.13 12.09
N ILE A 31 -15.46 -2.74 11.01
CA ILE A 31 -16.74 -3.35 10.62
C ILE A 31 -16.57 -4.81 10.18
N HIS A 32 -15.49 -5.12 9.45
CA HIS A 32 -15.25 -6.45 8.89
C HIS A 32 -14.16 -7.23 9.63
N LEU A 33 -13.94 -6.95 10.92
CA LEU A 33 -12.80 -7.49 11.67
C LEU A 33 -12.68 -9.01 11.59
N ASN A 34 -13.82 -9.71 11.57
CA ASN A 34 -13.87 -11.18 11.51
C ASN A 34 -13.60 -11.77 10.10
N GLN A 35 -13.59 -10.94 9.06
CA GLN A 35 -13.37 -11.35 7.66
C GLN A 35 -12.01 -10.90 7.11
N VAL A 36 -11.31 -10.00 7.80
CA VAL A 36 -9.99 -9.55 7.39
C VAL A 36 -8.97 -10.65 7.72
N SER A 37 -8.24 -11.11 6.70
CA SER A 37 -7.17 -12.08 6.93
C SER A 37 -5.99 -11.45 7.70
N LEU A 38 -5.34 -12.24 8.56
CA LEU A 38 -4.12 -11.81 9.24
C LEU A 38 -3.04 -11.30 8.27
N PHE A 39 -2.96 -11.90 7.08
CA PHE A 39 -2.06 -11.45 6.03
C PHE A 39 -2.36 -10.02 5.56
N GLN A 40 -3.63 -9.69 5.31
CA GLN A 40 -4.04 -8.34 4.89
C GLN A 40 -3.76 -7.30 5.99
N LEU A 41 -4.00 -7.65 7.25
CA LEU A 41 -3.68 -6.80 8.40
C LEU A 41 -2.18 -6.58 8.53
N PHE A 42 -1.39 -7.65 8.52
CA PHE A 42 0.07 -7.60 8.59
C PHE A 42 0.66 -6.77 7.45
N PHE A 43 0.21 -7.01 6.22
CA PHE A 43 0.67 -6.28 5.05
C PHE A 43 0.33 -4.79 5.13
N SER A 44 -0.87 -4.44 5.59
CA SER A 44 -1.26 -3.03 5.78
C SER A 44 -0.39 -2.33 6.82
N ILE A 45 -0.13 -2.99 7.96
CA ILE A 45 0.73 -2.46 9.03
C ILE A 45 2.17 -2.31 8.52
N LEU A 46 2.69 -3.31 7.81
CA LEU A 46 4.03 -3.27 7.20
C LEU A 46 4.16 -2.08 6.25
N CYS A 47 3.14 -1.84 5.42
CA CYS A 47 3.16 -0.74 4.46
C CYS A 47 3.17 0.63 5.15
N ILE A 48 2.33 0.82 6.17
CA ILE A 48 2.28 2.08 6.94
C ILE A 48 3.62 2.29 7.67
N THR A 49 4.13 1.26 8.34
CA THR A 49 5.39 1.34 9.11
C THR A 49 6.62 1.51 8.23
N ALA A 50 6.62 1.02 6.99
CA ALA A 50 7.72 1.23 6.05
C ALA A 50 7.67 2.61 5.37
N THR A 51 6.47 3.11 5.04
CA THR A 51 6.31 4.34 4.24
C THR A 51 6.27 5.61 5.07
N LEU A 52 5.67 5.58 6.26
CA LEU A 52 5.45 6.77 7.09
C LEU A 52 6.77 7.35 7.67
N PRO A 53 7.71 6.55 8.19
CA PRO A 53 9.03 7.06 8.60
C PRO A 53 9.83 7.61 7.42
N LEU A 54 9.72 6.96 6.26
CA LEU A 54 10.37 7.41 5.02
C LEU A 54 9.86 8.78 4.58
N LEU A 55 8.55 9.00 4.73
CA LEU A 55 7.89 10.25 4.39
C LEU A 55 8.32 11.39 5.32
N ILE A 56 8.35 11.12 6.63
CA ILE A 56 8.85 12.06 7.64
C ILE A 56 10.33 12.36 7.39
N ALA A 57 11.15 11.34 7.17
CA ALA A 57 12.57 11.50 6.88
C ALA A 57 12.80 12.35 5.64
N ALA A 58 12.02 12.17 4.57
CA ALA A 58 12.12 12.97 3.36
C ALA A 58 11.79 14.46 3.55
N ILE A 59 11.00 14.82 4.58
CA ILE A 59 10.66 16.22 4.91
C ILE A 59 11.73 16.84 5.81
N TYR A 60 12.11 16.12 6.87
CA TYR A 60 12.89 16.69 7.97
C TYR A 60 14.39 16.40 7.87
N ILE A 61 14.79 15.35 7.14
CA ILE A 61 16.19 14.93 7.02
C ILE A 61 16.67 15.26 5.62
N GLN A 62 17.62 16.19 5.53
CA GLN A 62 18.28 16.47 4.26
C GLN A 62 19.00 15.22 3.74
N PRO A 63 18.87 14.89 2.44
CA PRO A 63 19.58 13.77 1.87
C PRO A 63 21.10 14.00 1.98
N PRO A 64 21.90 12.93 2.17
CA PRO A 64 23.35 13.06 2.22
C PRO A 64 23.86 13.64 0.90
N SER A 65 24.85 14.54 0.97
CA SER A 65 25.41 15.24 -0.21
C SER A 65 25.91 14.30 -1.32
N ARG A 66 26.37 13.10 -0.93
CA ARG A 66 26.81 12.05 -1.86
C ARG A 66 25.65 11.40 -2.64
N TYR A 67 24.43 11.42 -2.09
CA TYR A 67 23.23 10.81 -2.68
C TYR A 67 22.02 11.74 -2.51
N PRO A 68 21.92 12.81 -3.33
CA PRO A 68 20.83 13.79 -3.21
C PRO A 68 19.44 13.18 -3.45
N ASP A 69 19.37 12.12 -4.27
CA ASP A 69 18.11 11.47 -4.66
C ASP A 69 17.75 10.25 -3.80
N LEU A 70 18.48 10.00 -2.70
CA LEU A 70 18.34 8.79 -1.88
C LEU A 70 16.89 8.52 -1.46
N TRP A 71 16.20 9.55 -0.95
CA TRP A 71 14.82 9.42 -0.48
C TRP A 71 13.84 9.09 -1.62
N ILE A 72 14.06 9.67 -2.81
CA ILE A 72 13.22 9.44 -3.99
C ILE A 72 13.39 7.99 -4.47
N VAL A 73 14.63 7.50 -4.52
CA VAL A 73 14.95 6.12 -4.90
C VAL A 73 14.36 5.13 -3.89
N LEU A 74 14.48 5.41 -2.60
CA LEU A 74 13.94 4.51 -1.57
C LEU A 74 12.41 4.44 -1.63
N MET A 75 11.74 5.58 -1.86
CA MET A 75 10.30 5.64 -2.11
C MET A 75 9.87 4.84 -3.35
N SER A 76 10.66 4.87 -4.43
CA SER A 76 10.34 4.13 -5.66
C SER A 76 10.48 2.62 -5.46
N VAL A 77 11.52 2.17 -4.75
CA VAL A 77 11.73 0.74 -4.41
C VAL A 77 10.60 0.22 -3.52
N CYS A 78 10.23 0.95 -2.46
CA CYS A 78 9.10 0.57 -1.60
C CYS A 78 7.80 0.47 -2.39
N SER A 79 7.54 1.44 -3.27
CA SER A 79 6.33 1.43 -4.12
C SER A 79 6.33 0.26 -5.10
N CYS A 80 7.47 -0.05 -5.71
CA CYS A 80 7.62 -1.17 -6.63
C CYS A 80 7.36 -2.51 -5.93
N ALA A 81 7.99 -2.73 -4.77
CA ALA A 81 7.77 -3.94 -3.97
C ALA A 81 6.28 -4.10 -3.59
N TYR A 82 5.62 -3.02 -3.21
CA TYR A 82 4.19 -3.02 -2.91
C TYR A 82 3.35 -3.48 -4.11
N PHE A 83 3.60 -2.92 -5.30
CA PHE A 83 2.89 -3.33 -6.51
C PHE A 83 3.13 -4.79 -6.88
N LEU A 84 4.36 -5.30 -6.72
CA LEU A 84 4.67 -6.71 -6.99
C LEU A 84 3.93 -7.65 -6.05
N ILE A 85 3.82 -7.30 -4.76
CA ILE A 85 3.08 -8.10 -3.78
C ILE A 85 1.58 -8.12 -4.11
N ILE A 86 1.02 -6.95 -4.45
CA ILE A 86 -0.38 -6.87 -4.93
C ILE A 86 -0.57 -7.71 -6.18
N LEU A 87 0.31 -7.58 -7.18
CA LEU A 87 0.24 -8.35 -8.42
C LEU A 87 0.24 -9.86 -8.13
N ALA A 88 1.16 -10.34 -7.29
CA ALA A 88 1.22 -11.73 -6.90
C ALA A 88 -0.05 -12.19 -6.18
N GLN A 89 -0.59 -11.35 -5.28
CA GLN A 89 -1.84 -11.63 -4.58
C GLN A 89 -3.00 -11.76 -5.57
N PHE A 90 -3.18 -10.80 -6.48
CA PHE A 90 -4.23 -10.84 -7.50
C PHE A 90 -4.10 -12.05 -8.41
N HIS A 91 -2.87 -12.39 -8.82
CA HIS A 91 -2.60 -13.57 -9.61
C HIS A 91 -3.06 -14.85 -8.87
N ILE A 92 -2.74 -14.99 -7.58
CA ILE A 92 -3.22 -16.12 -6.76
C ILE A 92 -4.75 -16.15 -6.69
N TYR A 93 -5.41 -15.00 -6.51
CA TYR A 93 -6.88 -14.95 -6.47
C TYR A 93 -7.53 -15.33 -7.80
N GLN A 94 -6.96 -14.93 -8.94
CA GLN A 94 -7.46 -15.29 -10.27
C GLN A 94 -7.55 -16.81 -10.46
N PHE A 95 -6.56 -17.56 -9.99
CA PHE A 95 -6.55 -19.04 -10.07
C PHE A 95 -7.41 -19.71 -8.99
N LYS A 96 -7.69 -19.05 -7.87
CA LYS A 96 -8.61 -19.58 -6.85
C LYS A 96 -10.08 -19.51 -7.27
N GLU A 97 -10.49 -18.43 -7.95
CA GLU A 97 -11.89 -18.28 -8.40
C GLU A 97 -12.22 -19.15 -9.62
N THR A 98 -11.25 -19.44 -10.49
CA THR A 98 -11.48 -20.27 -11.68
C THR A 98 -11.76 -21.73 -11.34
N THR A 99 -11.15 -22.28 -10.29
CA THR A 99 -11.38 -23.67 -9.83
C THR A 99 -12.80 -23.89 -9.31
N PHE A 100 -13.48 -22.85 -8.79
CA PHE A 100 -14.84 -22.96 -8.24
C PHE A 100 -15.94 -22.94 -9.32
N LYS A 101 -15.65 -22.45 -10.53
CA LYS A 101 -16.63 -22.33 -11.63
C LYS A 101 -16.74 -23.57 -12.53
N GLN A 102 -15.90 -24.59 -12.34
CA GLN A 102 -15.79 -25.74 -13.25
C GLN A 102 -16.42 -27.06 -12.75
N ASN A 103 -17.45 -27.02 -11.89
CA ASN A 103 -18.32 -28.19 -11.69
C ASN A 103 -19.59 -28.06 -12.55
N PRO A 104 -19.57 -28.43 -13.85
CA PRO A 104 -20.81 -28.70 -14.56
C PRO A 104 -21.42 -29.97 -13.95
N ILE A 105 -22.67 -29.79 -13.51
CA ILE A 105 -23.61 -30.79 -13.03
C ILE A 105 -23.41 -32.13 -13.76
N LYS A 106 -23.11 -33.18 -12.99
CA LYS A 106 -23.22 -34.56 -13.46
C LYS A 106 -24.71 -34.81 -13.75
N LYS A 107 -25.09 -34.83 -15.04
CA LYS A 107 -26.41 -35.30 -15.47
C LYS A 107 -26.38 -36.83 -15.39
N ASP A 108 -27.11 -37.36 -14.42
CA ASP A 108 -27.58 -38.75 -14.41
C ASP A 108 -28.64 -38.95 -15.52
#